data_AF-A0A3C1PQM8-F1
#
_entry.id   AF-A0A3C1PQM8-F1
#
_cell.length_a   1.000
_cell.length_b   1.000
_cell.length_c   1.000
_cell.angle_alpha   90.00
_cell.angle_beta   90.00
_cell.angle_gamma   90.00
#
_symmetry.space_group_name_H-M   'P 1'
#
loop_
_entity.id
_entity.type
_entity.pdbx_description
1 polymer ?
#
loop_
_entity_poly.entity_id
_entity_poly.type
_entity_poly.pdbx_seq_one_letter_code
_entity_poly.pdbx_strand_id
1 'polypeptide(L)'
;MNAGEFVEAIPDFHKLSFRMKQLHEAIADDKAGRVKLISEVLKFVADREPLLNEIENLVNAGEIPIRVVHNDTKINNLLFRGNQAAAVIDLDTTGPGILFYDYGDALRTGANTAVEDEKDLTKVKFNIEAFKAFTEGYLGQVKPILSAKENDLFYQAPILMTFIIGSRFLTDYLNGDVYYKTAYDDHNLVRAKVQFKLIESMESQQETMKKIIADALN
;
A
#
# COMPACT_ATOMS: atom_id res chain seq x y z
N MET A 1 21.02 7.47 -8.78
CA MET A 1 21.52 6.13 -8.39
C MET A 1 20.85 5.11 -9.29
N ASN A 2 21.58 4.10 -9.76
CA ASN A 2 21.04 3.04 -10.61
C ASN A 2 20.34 2.00 -9.73
N ALA A 3 19.06 1.73 -9.94
CA ALA A 3 18.32 0.77 -9.14
C ALA A 3 18.90 -0.65 -9.28
N GLY A 4 19.42 -1.01 -10.45
CA GLY A 4 20.02 -2.34 -10.70
C GLY A 4 21.34 -2.59 -9.96
N GLU A 5 21.93 -1.57 -9.33
CA GLU A 5 23.17 -1.67 -8.55
C GLU A 5 22.90 -1.72 -7.04
N PHE A 6 21.63 -1.62 -6.63
CA PHE A 6 21.25 -1.62 -5.23
C PHE A 6 21.06 -3.06 -4.72
N VAL A 7 21.71 -3.39 -3.60
CA VAL A 7 21.49 -4.69 -2.93
C VAL A 7 20.24 -4.56 -2.06
N GLU A 8 19.18 -5.25 -2.44
CA GLU A 8 17.93 -5.27 -1.67
C GLU A 8 18.16 -5.81 -0.26
N ALA A 9 17.82 -5.02 0.75
CA ALA A 9 17.86 -5.47 2.14
C ALA A 9 16.82 -6.58 2.40
N ILE A 10 15.65 -6.46 1.76
CA ILE A 10 14.56 -7.43 1.80
C ILE A 10 14.10 -7.70 0.37
N PRO A 11 14.44 -8.86 -0.22
CA PRO A 11 14.01 -9.20 -1.57
C PRO A 11 12.49 -9.21 -1.72
N ASP A 12 12.00 -8.77 -2.88
CA ASP A 12 10.57 -8.83 -3.26
C ASP A 12 9.63 -8.11 -2.25
N PHE A 13 10.12 -7.07 -1.55
CA PHE A 13 9.44 -6.50 -0.38
C PHE A 13 7.98 -6.08 -0.64
N HIS A 14 7.68 -5.43 -1.75
CA HIS A 14 6.31 -5.05 -2.13
C HIS A 14 5.77 -5.79 -3.35
N LYS A 15 6.49 -6.80 -3.84
CA LYS A 15 6.09 -7.53 -5.05
C LYS A 15 4.79 -8.28 -4.79
N LEU A 16 3.74 -7.92 -5.53
CA LEU A 16 2.39 -8.41 -5.26
C LEU A 16 2.30 -9.91 -5.48
N SER A 17 2.86 -10.42 -6.57
CA SER A 17 2.90 -11.86 -6.87
C SER A 17 3.53 -12.68 -5.75
N PHE A 18 4.59 -12.16 -5.11
CA PHE A 18 5.22 -12.78 -3.95
C PHE A 18 4.29 -12.76 -2.73
N ARG A 19 3.65 -11.63 -2.44
CA ARG A 19 2.72 -11.51 -1.30
C ARG A 19 1.47 -12.38 -1.47
N MET A 20 0.95 -12.51 -2.69
CA MET A 20 -0.18 -13.38 -2.99
C MET A 20 0.20 -14.85 -2.87
N LYS A 21 1.40 -15.24 -3.34
CA LYS A 21 1.92 -16.59 -3.11
C LYS A 21 1.96 -16.93 -1.61
N GLN A 22 2.49 -16.03 -0.78
CA GLN A 22 2.53 -16.25 0.68
C GLN A 22 1.14 -16.39 1.30
N LEU A 23 0.17 -15.60 0.82
CA LEU A 23 -1.21 -15.69 1.29
C LEU A 23 -1.87 -17.01 0.87
N HIS A 24 -1.70 -17.42 -0.38
CA HIS A 24 -2.21 -18.70 -0.88
C HIS A 24 -1.63 -19.89 -0.13
N GLU A 25 -0.33 -19.87 0.18
CA GLU A 25 0.31 -20.87 1.04
C GLU A 25 -0.29 -20.87 2.45
N ALA A 26 -0.50 -19.70 3.06
CA ALA A 26 -1.11 -19.60 4.38
C ALA A 26 -2.56 -20.11 4.42
N ILE A 27 -3.32 -19.90 3.34
CA ILE A 27 -4.70 -20.44 3.19
C ILE A 27 -4.66 -21.96 3.04
N ALA A 28 -3.75 -22.50 2.24
CA ALA A 28 -3.64 -23.94 2.02
C ALA A 28 -3.17 -24.70 3.27
N ASP A 29 -2.21 -24.12 4.01
CA ASP A 29 -1.68 -24.72 5.23
C ASP A 29 -2.66 -24.61 6.41
N ASP A 30 -3.46 -23.53 6.45
CA ASP A 30 -4.39 -23.18 7.55
C ASP A 30 -3.80 -23.44 8.94
N LYS A 31 -2.54 -23.01 9.17
CA LYS A 31 -1.77 -23.36 10.38
C LYS A 31 -2.48 -23.01 11.68
N ALA A 32 -3.23 -21.91 11.68
CA ALA A 32 -4.00 -21.46 12.83
C ALA A 32 -5.47 -21.97 12.85
N GLY A 33 -5.93 -22.69 11.82
CA GLY A 33 -7.32 -23.20 11.74
C GLY A 33 -8.38 -22.11 11.55
N ARG A 34 -7.99 -20.97 10.97
CA ARG A 34 -8.75 -19.71 10.93
C ARG A 34 -9.37 -19.41 9.56
N VAL A 35 -9.00 -20.13 8.50
CA VAL A 35 -9.48 -19.87 7.12
C VAL A 35 -11.01 -19.84 7.04
N LYS A 36 -11.69 -20.79 7.69
CA LYS A 36 -13.16 -20.88 7.71
C LYS A 36 -13.87 -19.67 8.35
N LEU A 37 -13.14 -18.83 9.09
CA LEU A 37 -13.70 -17.67 9.81
C LEU A 37 -13.73 -16.40 8.96
N ILE A 38 -13.12 -16.42 7.77
CA ILE A 38 -12.79 -15.20 7.01
C ILE A 38 -13.14 -15.28 5.52
N SER A 39 -14.15 -16.06 5.14
CA SER A 39 -14.54 -16.26 3.73
C SER A 39 -14.77 -14.96 2.96
N GLU A 40 -15.45 -13.99 3.56
CA GLU A 40 -15.71 -12.68 2.94
C GLU A 40 -14.42 -11.87 2.71
N VAL A 41 -13.46 -11.99 3.62
CA VAL A 41 -12.16 -11.32 3.51
C VAL A 41 -11.33 -11.95 2.40
N LEU A 42 -11.36 -13.29 2.28
CA LEU A 42 -10.69 -13.99 1.19
C LEU A 42 -11.31 -13.66 -0.17
N LYS A 43 -12.64 -13.54 -0.23
CA LYS A 43 -13.34 -13.10 -1.43
C LYS A 43 -12.91 -11.69 -1.84
N PHE A 44 -12.82 -10.76 -0.87
CA PHE A 44 -12.37 -9.39 -1.13
C PHE A 44 -11.00 -9.34 -1.82
N VAL A 45 -10.06 -10.18 -1.36
CA VAL A 45 -8.73 -10.31 -1.94
C VAL A 45 -8.80 -10.88 -3.35
N ALA A 46 -9.48 -12.01 -3.53
CA ALA A 46 -9.59 -12.70 -4.81
C ALA A 46 -10.24 -11.84 -5.90
N ASP A 47 -11.23 -11.00 -5.55
CA ASP A 47 -11.90 -10.11 -6.49
C ASP A 47 -10.99 -8.99 -7.05
N ARG A 48 -9.91 -8.63 -6.33
CA ARG A 48 -9.06 -7.47 -6.65
C ARG A 48 -7.65 -7.85 -7.09
N GLU A 49 -7.16 -9.01 -6.70
CA GLU A 49 -5.83 -9.50 -7.06
C GLU A 49 -5.54 -9.40 -8.57
N PRO A 50 -6.41 -9.86 -9.50
CA PRO A 50 -6.08 -9.83 -10.93
C PRO A 50 -5.84 -8.42 -11.47
N LEU A 51 -6.65 -7.44 -11.04
CA LEU A 51 -6.52 -6.06 -11.48
C LEU A 51 -5.23 -5.42 -10.93
N LEU A 52 -4.92 -5.65 -9.66
CA LEU A 52 -3.73 -5.06 -9.04
C LEU A 52 -2.44 -5.73 -9.53
N ASN A 53 -2.49 -7.01 -9.90
CA ASN A 53 -1.35 -7.73 -10.47
C ASN A 53 -0.95 -7.21 -11.86
N GLU A 54 -1.86 -6.52 -12.56
CA GLU A 54 -1.52 -5.88 -13.84
C GLU A 54 -0.47 -4.77 -13.68
N ILE A 55 -0.41 -4.11 -12.52
CA ILE A 55 0.64 -3.12 -12.24
C ILE A 55 2.01 -3.81 -12.26
N GLU A 56 2.14 -5.02 -11.69
CA GLU A 56 3.38 -5.77 -11.72
C GLU A 56 3.74 -6.22 -13.15
N ASN A 57 2.75 -6.60 -13.97
CA ASN A 57 2.99 -6.89 -15.39
C ASN A 57 3.57 -5.69 -16.14
N LEU A 58 3.05 -4.48 -15.88
CA LEU A 58 3.55 -3.25 -16.47
C LEU A 58 4.97 -2.89 -15.99
N VAL A 59 5.32 -3.23 -14.75
CA VAL A 59 6.70 -3.12 -14.25
C VAL A 59 7.61 -4.09 -14.98
N ASN A 60 7.21 -5.36 -15.13
CA ASN A 60 7.98 -6.38 -15.83
C ASN A 60 8.16 -6.05 -17.33
N ALA A 61 7.18 -5.38 -17.94
CA ALA A 61 7.25 -4.88 -19.32
C ALA A 61 8.09 -3.60 -19.47
N GLY A 62 8.51 -2.97 -18.37
CA GLY A 62 9.26 -1.71 -18.37
C GLY A 62 8.42 -0.46 -18.64
N GLU A 63 7.09 -0.57 -18.63
CA GLU A 63 6.17 0.57 -18.81
C GLU A 63 6.02 1.41 -17.53
N ILE A 64 6.14 0.77 -16.37
CA ILE A 64 6.32 1.41 -15.07
C ILE A 64 7.78 1.22 -14.64
N PRO A 65 8.61 2.28 -14.67
CA PRO A 65 10.04 2.14 -14.46
C PRO A 65 10.41 1.97 -12.98
N ILE A 66 11.30 1.02 -12.74
CA ILE A 66 11.92 0.78 -11.43
C ILE A 66 12.87 1.93 -11.09
N ARG A 67 12.78 2.45 -9.86
CA ARG A 67 13.61 3.51 -9.31
C ARG A 67 14.11 3.11 -7.93
N VAL A 68 15.04 3.89 -7.39
CA VAL A 68 15.34 3.85 -5.95
C VAL A 68 14.24 4.62 -5.23
N VAL A 69 13.56 3.93 -4.32
CA VAL A 69 12.46 4.44 -3.49
C VAL A 69 12.71 4.07 -2.03
N HIS A 70 11.96 4.65 -1.11
CA HIS A 70 12.10 4.41 0.33
C HIS A 70 11.49 3.07 0.77
N ASN A 71 10.39 2.66 0.13
CA ASN A 71 9.57 1.49 0.43
C ASN A 71 8.87 1.47 1.81
N ASP A 72 8.98 2.50 2.66
CA ASP A 72 8.29 2.55 3.96
C ASP A 72 8.06 4.02 4.36
N THR A 73 7.12 4.64 3.65
CA THR A 73 6.86 6.09 3.75
C THR A 73 5.64 6.40 4.60
N LYS A 74 5.30 5.49 5.52
CA LYS A 74 4.31 5.77 6.56
C LYS A 74 4.59 7.12 7.20
N ILE A 75 3.54 7.89 7.51
CA ILE A 75 3.67 9.27 7.98
C ILE A 75 4.60 9.42 9.21
N ASN A 76 4.72 8.36 10.01
CA ASN A 76 5.62 8.30 11.18
C ASN A 76 7.12 8.31 10.83
N ASN A 77 7.47 8.02 9.58
CA ASN A 77 8.86 8.05 9.07
C ASN A 77 9.24 9.44 8.51
N LEU A 78 8.36 10.44 8.61
CA LEU A 78 8.62 11.83 8.29
C LEU A 78 8.74 12.65 9.58
N LEU A 79 9.94 13.19 9.85
CA LEU A 79 10.17 14.09 10.97
C LEU A 79 9.87 15.53 10.57
N PHE A 80 9.03 16.21 11.34
CA PHE A 80 8.66 17.60 11.12
C PHE A 80 9.32 18.53 12.13
N ARG A 81 9.78 19.69 11.66
CA ARG A 81 10.17 20.84 12.47
C ARG A 81 9.15 21.97 12.23
N GLY A 82 8.19 22.11 13.13
CA GLY A 82 7.02 22.95 12.88
C GLY A 82 6.22 22.39 11.71
N ASN A 83 5.91 23.23 10.71
CA ASN A 83 5.17 22.83 9.52
C ASN A 83 6.06 22.36 8.35
N GLN A 84 7.36 22.19 8.57
CA GLN A 84 8.30 21.76 7.54
C GLN A 84 8.78 20.33 7.80
N ALA A 85 8.75 19.49 6.77
CA ALA A 85 9.44 18.20 6.81
C ALA A 85 10.95 18.46 6.92
N ALA A 86 11.55 17.95 7.99
CA ALA A 86 12.95 18.17 8.34
C ALA A 86 13.85 17.00 7.95
N ALA A 87 13.33 15.77 8.03
CA ALA A 87 14.06 14.56 7.65
C ALA A 87 13.11 13.41 7.32
N VAL A 88 13.57 12.51 6.47
CA VAL A 88 13.01 11.16 6.30
C VAL A 88 13.91 10.21 7.09
N ILE A 89 13.31 9.31 7.85
CA ILE A 89 14.00 8.31 8.69
C ILE A 89 13.61 6.89 8.28
N ASP A 90 14.25 5.88 8.87
CA ASP A 90 13.94 4.45 8.62
C ASP A 90 14.32 4.00 7.20
N LEU A 91 15.58 4.21 6.83
CA LEU A 91 16.08 3.97 5.47
C LEU A 91 16.40 2.49 5.17
N ASP A 92 16.11 1.57 6.09
CA ASP A 92 16.50 0.15 6.01
C ASP A 92 15.85 -0.58 4.83
N THR A 93 14.69 -0.11 4.37
CA THR A 93 13.97 -0.68 3.21
C THR A 93 14.22 0.09 1.92
N THR A 94 15.05 1.14 1.94
CA THR A 94 15.37 1.91 0.73
C THR A 94 15.96 0.97 -0.31
N GLY A 95 15.52 1.07 -1.56
CA GLY A 95 16.00 0.17 -2.61
C GLY A 95 15.17 0.25 -3.89
N PRO A 96 15.31 -0.74 -4.79
CA PRO A 96 14.52 -0.86 -6.00
C PRO A 96 13.02 -0.93 -5.68
N GLY A 97 12.22 -0.20 -6.45
CA GLY A 97 10.77 -0.21 -6.37
C GLY A 97 10.17 0.75 -7.39
N ILE A 98 8.88 1.06 -7.23
CA ILE A 98 8.17 2.01 -8.09
C ILE A 98 7.60 3.14 -7.23
N LEU A 99 7.37 4.31 -7.84
CA LEU A 99 6.85 5.48 -7.12
C LEU A 99 5.51 5.19 -6.43
N PHE A 100 4.75 4.21 -6.93
CA PHE A 100 3.47 3.80 -6.34
C PHE A 100 3.63 3.25 -4.92
N TYR A 101 4.78 2.66 -4.60
CA TYR A 101 5.05 2.12 -3.27
C TYR A 101 5.17 3.23 -2.22
N ASP A 102 6.01 4.23 -2.50
CA ASP A 102 6.17 5.39 -1.60
C ASP A 102 4.90 6.24 -1.55
N TYR A 103 4.33 6.56 -2.71
CA TYR A 103 3.13 7.38 -2.73
C TYR A 103 1.93 6.70 -2.04
N GLY A 104 1.77 5.40 -2.30
CA GLY A 104 0.66 4.63 -1.76
C GLY A 104 0.75 4.40 -0.25
N ASP A 105 1.94 4.09 0.28
CA ASP A 105 2.11 3.81 1.71
C ASP A 105 1.97 5.08 2.58
N ALA A 106 2.46 6.22 2.08
CA ALA A 106 2.21 7.52 2.71
C ALA A 106 0.71 7.83 2.82
N LEU A 107 -0.07 7.59 1.75
CA LEU A 107 -1.51 7.86 1.73
C LEU A 107 -2.33 6.84 2.52
N ARG A 108 -1.94 5.57 2.52
CA ARG A 108 -2.57 4.51 3.32
C ARG A 108 -2.62 4.88 4.80
N THR A 109 -1.58 5.55 5.29
CA THR A 109 -1.49 5.99 6.69
C THR A 109 -1.96 7.43 6.88
N GLY A 110 -1.50 8.36 6.05
CA GLY A 110 -1.74 9.80 6.20
C GLY A 110 -3.13 10.28 5.76
N ALA A 111 -3.84 9.51 4.93
CA ALA A 111 -5.20 9.83 4.49
C ALA A 111 -6.26 8.88 5.08
N ASN A 112 -5.89 7.99 6.00
CA ASN A 112 -6.86 7.22 6.80
C ASN A 112 -7.34 8.06 7.99
N THR A 113 -8.65 8.12 8.18
CA THR A 113 -9.28 8.85 9.31
C THR A 113 -9.31 8.06 10.61
N ALA A 114 -8.92 6.77 10.57
CA ALA A 114 -8.83 5.88 11.71
C ALA A 114 -7.40 5.33 11.88
N VAL A 115 -7.13 4.78 13.06
CA VAL A 115 -5.88 4.04 13.34
C VAL A 115 -5.88 2.68 12.62
N GLU A 116 -4.69 2.10 12.45
CA GLU A 116 -4.49 0.87 11.67
C GLU A 116 -5.23 -0.36 12.24
N ASP A 117 -5.52 -0.37 13.54
CA ASP A 117 -6.19 -1.44 14.28
C ASP A 117 -7.59 -1.03 14.81
N GLU A 118 -8.23 -0.04 14.18
CA GLU A 118 -9.60 0.38 14.54
C GLU A 118 -10.62 -0.75 14.34
N LYS A 119 -11.37 -1.06 15.42
CA LYS A 119 -12.39 -2.12 15.40
C LYS A 119 -13.71 -1.64 14.81
N ASP A 120 -14.03 -0.35 14.95
CA ASP A 120 -15.19 0.27 14.34
C ASP A 120 -14.88 0.72 12.90
N LEU A 121 -15.13 -0.19 11.95
CA LEU A 121 -14.90 0.06 10.53
C LEU A 121 -15.72 1.23 9.94
N THR A 122 -16.72 1.75 10.64
CA THR A 122 -17.48 2.93 10.17
C THR A 122 -16.66 4.22 10.25
N LYS A 123 -15.61 4.23 11.06
CA LYS A 123 -14.65 5.32 11.17
C LYS A 123 -13.54 5.27 10.13
N VAL A 124 -13.33 4.11 9.48
CA VAL A 124 -12.30 3.97 8.45
C VAL A 124 -12.80 4.60 7.17
N LYS A 125 -12.29 5.79 6.87
CA LYS A 125 -12.58 6.53 5.63
C LYS A 125 -11.31 7.08 5.04
N PHE A 126 -11.25 7.08 3.71
CA PHE A 126 -10.22 7.75 2.94
C PHE A 126 -10.53 9.25 2.84
N ASN A 127 -9.70 10.07 3.48
CA ASN A 127 -9.83 11.52 3.50
C ASN A 127 -9.36 12.13 2.17
N ILE A 128 -10.31 12.50 1.33
CA ILE A 128 -10.05 13.04 0.00
C ILE A 128 -9.31 14.39 0.02
N GLU A 129 -9.50 15.21 1.06
CA GLU A 129 -8.80 16.49 1.21
C GLU A 129 -7.32 16.28 1.58
N ALA A 130 -7.04 15.31 2.46
CA ALA A 130 -5.67 14.91 2.77
C ALA A 130 -4.99 14.31 1.55
N PHE A 131 -5.70 13.45 0.79
CA PHE A 131 -5.22 12.93 -0.48
C PHE A 131 -4.88 14.05 -1.45
N LYS A 132 -5.77 15.04 -1.64
CA LYS A 132 -5.52 16.19 -2.52
C LYS A 132 -4.27 16.96 -2.13
N ALA A 133 -4.16 17.37 -0.86
CA ALA A 133 -3.01 18.13 -0.38
C ALA A 133 -1.67 17.37 -0.56
N PHE A 134 -1.67 16.06 -0.27
CA PHE A 134 -0.48 15.23 -0.47
C PHE A 134 -0.16 15.04 -1.97
N THR A 135 -1.19 14.83 -2.79
CA THR A 135 -1.06 14.66 -4.26
C THR A 135 -0.40 15.89 -4.88
N GLU A 136 -0.89 17.08 -4.57
CA GLU A 136 -0.36 18.34 -5.09
C GLU A 136 1.11 18.54 -4.70
N GLY A 137 1.45 18.26 -3.44
CA GLY A 137 2.82 18.35 -2.94
C GLY A 137 3.77 17.32 -3.60
N TYR A 138 3.34 16.06 -3.68
CA TYR A 138 4.17 14.97 -4.19
C TYR A 138 4.34 15.05 -5.71
N LEU A 139 3.23 15.12 -6.47
CA LEU A 139 3.26 15.18 -7.94
C LEU A 139 3.92 16.45 -8.44
N GLY A 140 3.80 17.57 -7.72
CA GLY A 140 4.54 18.80 -8.03
C GLY A 140 6.06 18.64 -8.05
N GLN A 141 6.61 17.64 -7.34
CA GLN A 141 8.05 17.34 -7.35
C GLN A 141 8.43 16.24 -8.35
N VAL A 142 7.58 15.22 -8.53
CA VAL A 142 7.93 14.05 -9.36
C VAL A 142 7.41 14.10 -10.80
N LYS A 143 6.48 15.00 -11.14
CA LYS A 143 5.92 15.17 -12.50
C LYS A 143 6.98 15.12 -13.63
N PRO A 144 8.17 15.77 -13.51
CA PRO A 144 9.18 15.72 -14.58
C PRO A 144 9.74 14.34 -14.90
N ILE A 145 9.58 13.35 -14.01
CA ILE A 145 10.15 12.00 -14.15
C ILE A 145 9.09 10.92 -14.37
N LEU A 146 7.80 11.25 -14.38
CA LEU A 146 6.72 10.27 -14.54
C LEU A 146 6.61 9.78 -15.99
N SER A 147 6.38 8.47 -16.16
CA SER A 147 5.98 7.91 -17.45
C SER A 147 4.49 8.18 -17.74
N ALA A 148 4.09 8.09 -19.01
CA ALA A 148 2.68 8.21 -19.38
C ALA A 148 1.82 7.15 -18.66
N LYS A 149 2.34 5.92 -18.53
CA LYS A 149 1.64 4.84 -17.83
C LYS A 149 1.47 5.12 -16.34
N GLU A 150 2.49 5.71 -15.71
CA GLU A 150 2.40 6.14 -14.32
C GLU A 150 1.33 7.21 -14.14
N ASN A 151 1.23 8.19 -15.05
CA ASN A 151 0.19 9.23 -14.99
C ASN A 151 -1.22 8.62 -15.04
N ASP A 152 -1.46 7.68 -15.95
CA ASP A 152 -2.76 7.04 -16.14
C ASP A 152 -3.19 6.19 -14.94
N LEU A 153 -2.23 5.58 -14.23
CA LEU A 153 -2.48 4.61 -13.17
C LEU A 153 -2.15 5.11 -11.76
N PHE A 154 -1.68 6.34 -11.60
CA PHE A 154 -1.20 6.85 -10.30
C PHE A 154 -2.28 6.79 -9.20
N TYR A 155 -3.56 6.88 -9.56
CA TYR A 155 -4.69 6.76 -8.63
C TYR A 155 -4.79 5.37 -7.98
N GLN A 156 -4.21 4.34 -8.61
CA GLN A 156 -4.19 2.97 -8.07
C GLN A 156 -3.09 2.77 -7.02
N ALA A 157 -2.06 3.62 -6.96
CA ALA A 157 -0.96 3.49 -6.02
C ALA A 157 -1.40 3.34 -4.53
N PRO A 158 -2.29 4.20 -3.97
CA PRO A 158 -2.79 3.99 -2.61
C PRO A 158 -3.58 2.68 -2.46
N ILE A 159 -4.33 2.26 -3.48
CA ILE A 159 -5.08 1.00 -3.45
C ILE A 159 -4.11 -0.19 -3.42
N LEU A 160 -3.12 -0.21 -4.31
CA LEU A 160 -2.09 -1.25 -4.41
C LEU A 160 -1.36 -1.44 -3.08
N MET A 161 -0.84 -0.36 -2.49
CA MET A 161 -0.10 -0.46 -1.24
C MET A 161 -0.97 -0.87 -0.07
N THR A 162 -2.19 -0.35 0.01
CA THR A 162 -3.15 -0.76 1.04
C THR A 162 -3.50 -2.26 0.90
N PHE A 163 -3.60 -2.76 -0.34
CA PHE A 163 -3.88 -4.17 -0.61
C PHE A 163 -2.71 -5.08 -0.24
N ILE A 164 -1.49 -4.68 -0.58
CA ILE A 164 -0.25 -5.40 -0.22
C ILE A 164 -0.15 -5.52 1.31
N ILE A 165 -0.31 -4.41 2.03
CA ILE A 165 -0.20 -4.39 3.50
C ILE A 165 -1.36 -5.17 4.15
N GLY A 166 -2.58 -5.00 3.67
CA GLY A 166 -3.75 -5.76 4.15
C GLY A 166 -3.56 -7.27 3.98
N SER A 167 -3.04 -7.68 2.83
CA SER A 167 -2.73 -9.08 2.54
C SER A 167 -1.60 -9.61 3.44
N ARG A 168 -0.57 -8.81 3.73
CA ARG A 168 0.49 -9.19 4.67
C ARG A 168 -0.05 -9.42 6.09
N PHE A 169 -0.94 -8.56 6.58
CA PHE A 169 -1.59 -8.78 7.87
C PHE A 169 -2.46 -10.03 7.86
N LEU A 170 -3.20 -10.27 6.78
CA LEU A 170 -4.04 -11.45 6.64
C LEU A 170 -3.22 -12.76 6.61
N THR A 171 -2.11 -12.76 5.87
CA THR A 171 -1.15 -13.88 5.84
C THR A 171 -0.59 -14.17 7.23
N ASP A 172 -0.23 -13.14 8.00
CA ASP A 172 0.29 -13.33 9.36
C ASP A 172 -0.79 -13.87 10.32
N TYR A 173 -2.02 -13.35 10.22
CA TYR A 173 -3.17 -13.86 10.98
C TYR A 173 -3.43 -15.36 10.73
N LEU A 174 -3.33 -15.81 9.47
CA LEU A 174 -3.52 -17.21 9.10
C LEU A 174 -2.35 -18.11 9.54
N ASN A 175 -1.14 -17.57 9.59
CA ASN A 175 0.04 -18.29 10.09
C ASN A 175 0.16 -18.31 11.62
N GLY A 176 -0.75 -17.64 12.34
CA GLY A 176 -0.75 -17.61 13.80
C GLY A 176 0.06 -16.46 14.41
N ASP A 177 0.09 -15.30 13.75
CA ASP A 177 0.60 -14.03 14.26
C ASP A 177 2.10 -14.07 14.63
N VAL A 178 2.92 -14.57 13.71
CA VAL A 178 4.35 -14.85 13.94
C VAL A 178 5.28 -13.71 13.52
N TYR A 179 4.80 -12.77 12.71
CA TYR A 179 5.60 -11.68 12.16
C TYR A 179 5.31 -10.33 12.83
N TYR A 180 4.04 -9.91 12.89
CA TYR A 180 3.65 -8.65 13.51
C TYR A 180 3.35 -8.84 14.99
N LYS A 181 3.77 -7.86 15.81
CA LYS A 181 3.35 -7.83 17.21
C LYS A 181 1.84 -7.64 17.30
N THR A 182 1.19 -8.54 18.04
CA THR A 182 -0.24 -8.52 18.33
C THR A 182 -0.48 -8.27 19.82
N ALA A 183 -1.67 -7.76 20.13
CA ALA A 183 -2.10 -7.46 21.49
C ALA A 183 -3.34 -8.30 21.91
N TYR A 184 -3.98 -8.95 20.94
CA TYR A 184 -5.17 -9.78 21.11
C TYR A 184 -5.31 -10.70 19.88
N ASP A 185 -6.10 -11.77 20.01
CA ASP A 185 -6.08 -12.93 19.09
C ASP A 185 -6.43 -12.61 17.63
N ASP A 186 -7.27 -11.61 17.37
CA ASP A 186 -7.69 -11.21 16.02
C ASP A 186 -7.06 -9.88 15.56
N HIS A 187 -5.98 -9.42 16.21
CA HIS A 187 -5.39 -8.11 15.93
C HIS A 187 -4.97 -7.95 14.46
N ASN A 188 -4.24 -8.91 13.89
CA ASN A 188 -3.87 -8.84 12.47
C ASN A 188 -5.08 -8.93 11.53
N LEU A 189 -6.14 -9.66 11.90
CA LEU A 189 -7.39 -9.65 11.12
C LEU A 189 -8.07 -8.27 11.16
N VAL A 190 -8.09 -7.61 12.32
CA VAL A 190 -8.61 -6.24 12.45
C VAL A 190 -7.81 -5.30 11.55
N ARG A 191 -6.47 -5.36 11.59
CA ARG A 191 -5.61 -4.54 10.72
C ARG A 191 -5.88 -4.76 9.23
N ALA A 192 -6.01 -6.02 8.82
CA ALA A 192 -6.36 -6.36 7.44
C ALA A 192 -7.72 -5.77 7.04
N LYS A 193 -8.74 -5.89 7.90
CA LYS A 193 -10.07 -5.32 7.66
C LYS A 193 -10.06 -3.79 7.56
N VAL A 194 -9.24 -3.10 8.34
CA VAL A 194 -9.04 -1.64 8.20
C VAL A 194 -8.49 -1.32 6.81
N GLN A 195 -7.47 -2.06 6.34
CA GLN A 195 -6.91 -1.83 5.01
C GLN A 195 -7.96 -2.05 3.91
N PHE A 196 -8.72 -3.14 3.99
CA PHE A 196 -9.74 -3.45 2.99
C PHE A 196 -10.91 -2.46 3.02
N LYS A 197 -11.31 -1.99 4.21
CA LYS A 197 -12.32 -0.94 4.34
C LYS A 197 -11.85 0.39 3.74
N LEU A 198 -10.56 0.69 3.91
CA LEU A 198 -9.95 1.88 3.32
C LEU A 198 -9.94 1.81 1.79
N ILE A 199 -9.66 0.63 1.21
CA ILE A 199 -9.76 0.40 -0.25
C ILE A 199 -11.18 0.63 -0.76
N GLU A 200 -12.21 0.09 -0.10
CA GLU A 200 -13.61 0.36 -0.49
C GLU A 200 -13.90 1.88 -0.50
N SER A 201 -13.37 2.60 0.49
CA SER A 201 -13.51 4.05 0.57
C SER A 201 -12.76 4.78 -0.56
N MET A 202 -11.61 4.28 -1.01
CA MET A 202 -10.88 4.81 -2.18
C MET A 202 -11.64 4.53 -3.47
N GLU A 203 -12.09 3.29 -3.68
CA GLU A 203 -12.84 2.85 -4.86
C GLU A 203 -14.13 3.67 -5.04
N SER A 204 -14.84 3.96 -3.95
CA SER A 204 -16.05 4.80 -3.98
C SER A 204 -15.79 6.26 -4.41
N GLN A 205 -14.53 6.71 -4.35
CA GLN A 205 -14.10 8.08 -4.68
C GLN A 205 -13.14 8.12 -5.87
N GLN A 206 -13.02 7.02 -6.63
CA GLN A 206 -12.01 6.84 -7.66
C GLN A 206 -12.02 7.95 -8.72
N GLU A 207 -13.19 8.37 -9.18
CA GLU A 207 -13.29 9.43 -10.21
C GLU A 207 -12.82 10.78 -9.67
N THR A 208 -13.08 11.07 -8.40
CA THR A 208 -12.53 12.26 -7.73
C THR A 208 -11.01 12.17 -7.60
N MET A 209 -10.47 10.99 -7.25
CA MET A 209 -9.02 10.78 -7.15
C MET A 209 -8.32 10.99 -8.51
N LYS A 210 -8.88 10.44 -9.59
CA LYS A 210 -8.39 10.64 -10.95
C LYS A 210 -8.39 12.11 -11.34
N LYS A 211 -9.46 12.84 -11.03
CA LYS A 211 -9.54 14.27 -11.31
C LYS A 211 -8.45 15.07 -10.57
N ILE A 212 -8.27 14.81 -9.28
CA ILE A 212 -7.23 15.47 -8.47
C ILE A 212 -5.83 15.22 -9.05
N ILE A 213 -5.55 13.98 -9.46
CA ILE A 213 -4.27 13.63 -10.10
C ILE A 213 -4.11 14.37 -11.43
N ALA A 214 -5.14 14.37 -12.29
CA ALA A 214 -5.10 15.09 -13.56
C ALA A 214 -4.86 16.59 -13.35
N ASP A 215 -5.54 17.20 -12.37
CA ASP A 215 -5.37 18.62 -12.03
C ASP A 215 -3.94 18.92 -11.54
N ALA A 216 -3.34 18.04 -10.72
CA ALA A 216 -1.96 18.17 -10.23
C ALA A 216 -0.89 17.90 -11.29
N LEU A 217 -1.25 17.16 -12.35
CA LEU A 217 -0.38 16.89 -13.50
C LEU A 217 -0.50 17.92 -14.63
N ASN A 218 -1.47 18.84 -14.57
CA ASN A 218 -1.52 20.01 -15.46
C ASN A 218 -0.49 21.07 -15.04
#